data_AF-A0A9X0ALI6-F1
#
_entry.id   AF-A0A9X0ALI6-F1
#
_cell.length_a   1.000
_cell.length_b   1.000
_cell.length_c   1.000
_cell.angle_alpha   90.00
_cell.angle_beta   90.00
_cell.angle_gamma   90.00
#
_symmetry.space_group_name_H-M   'P 1'
#
loop_
_entity.id
_entity.type
_entity.pdbx_description
1 polymer ?
#
loop_
_entity_poly.entity_id
_entity_poly.type
_entity_poly.pdbx_seq_one_letter_code
_entity_poly.pdbx_strand_id
1 'polypeptide(L)'
;METIDPIEAGAIADAFSHTLSADSPLFIGTIKSNIGHLEGTSGIAGLVKSVLMLERRMIPGIAGLEHVNHSIVAEHPHLKVLSFFASIGGAI
;
A
#
# COMPACT_ATOMS: atom_id res chain seq x y z
N MET A 1 10.62 7.92 -18.93
CA MET A 1 10.69 8.61 -17.63
C MET A 1 10.06 7.66 -16.64
N GLU A 2 10.85 6.99 -15.82
CA GLU A 2 10.30 6.12 -14.78
C GLU A 2 9.44 6.96 -13.84
N THR A 3 8.20 6.55 -13.63
CA THR A 3 7.32 7.10 -12.61
C THR A 3 7.91 6.81 -11.23
N ILE A 4 7.56 7.59 -10.21
CA ILE A 4 8.06 7.37 -8.84
C ILE A 4 7.47 6.07 -8.23
N ASP A 5 6.29 5.64 -8.67
CA ASP A 5 5.59 4.50 -8.05
C ASP A 5 6.36 3.15 -8.10
N PRO A 6 6.96 2.72 -9.23
CA PRO A 6 7.81 1.52 -9.26
C PRO A 6 9.05 1.63 -8.36
N ILE A 7 9.66 2.81 -8.26
CA ILE A 7 10.84 3.04 -7.42
C ILE A 7 10.47 2.89 -5.93
N GLU A 8 9.35 3.49 -5.50
CA GLU A 8 8.85 3.34 -4.13
C GLU A 8 8.44 1.89 -3.84
N ALA A 9 7.78 1.22 -4.78
CA ALA A 9 7.39 -0.18 -4.64
C ALA A 9 8.61 -1.10 -4.46
N GLY A 10 9.66 -0.90 -5.25
CA GLY A 10 10.91 -1.66 -5.13
C GLY A 10 11.61 -1.43 -3.79
N ALA A 11 11.70 -0.17 -3.35
CA ALA A 11 12.28 0.15 -2.05
C ALA A 11 11.51 -0.52 -0.88
N ILE A 12 10.19 -0.58 -0.96
CA ILE A 12 9.37 -1.31 0.02
C ILE A 12 9.61 -2.81 -0.06
N ALA A 13 9.63 -3.39 -1.27
CA ALA A 13 9.87 -4.82 -1.47
C ALA A 13 11.23 -5.26 -0.89
N ASP A 14 12.27 -4.46 -1.09
CA ASP A 14 13.61 -4.72 -0.57
C ASP A 14 13.64 -4.67 0.96
N ALA A 15 13.03 -3.64 1.56
CA ALA A 15 12.96 -3.47 3.01
C ALA A 15 12.22 -4.62 3.71
N PHE A 16 11.24 -5.24 3.04
CA PHE A 16 10.43 -6.34 3.57
C PHE A 16 10.78 -7.71 2.95
N SER A 17 11.90 -7.81 2.25
CA SER A 17 12.28 -8.99 1.45
C SER A 17 12.27 -10.31 2.24
N HIS A 18 12.64 -10.30 3.52
CA HIS A 18 12.64 -11.49 4.38
C HIS A 18 11.24 -11.97 4.79
N THR A 19 10.21 -11.14 4.60
CA THR A 19 8.83 -11.42 5.01
C THR A 19 7.87 -11.58 3.83
N LEU A 20 8.29 -11.14 2.63
CA LEU A 20 7.49 -11.26 1.41
C LEU A 20 7.44 -12.72 0.94
N SER A 21 6.24 -13.29 0.89
CA SER A 21 6.02 -14.60 0.28
C SER A 21 4.65 -14.67 -0.40
N ALA A 22 4.41 -15.76 -1.14
CA ALA A 22 3.10 -16.02 -1.74
C ALA A 22 2.00 -16.14 -0.67
N ASP A 23 2.33 -16.75 0.48
CA ASP A 23 1.40 -17.01 1.57
C ASP A 23 1.23 -15.79 2.50
N SER A 24 2.18 -14.86 2.46
CA SER A 24 2.18 -13.63 3.26
C SER A 24 2.50 -12.42 2.37
N PRO A 25 1.54 -11.99 1.52
CA PRO A 25 1.71 -10.81 0.70
C PRO A 25 1.73 -9.54 1.56
N LEU A 26 2.46 -8.53 1.11
CA LEU A 26 2.46 -7.20 1.73
C LEU A 26 1.45 -6.30 1.01
N PHE A 27 0.48 -5.77 1.76
CA PHE A 27 -0.48 -4.81 1.21
C PHE A 27 0.04 -3.38 1.33
N ILE A 28 0.00 -2.64 0.22
CA ILE A 28 0.41 -1.23 0.19
C ILE A 28 -0.72 -0.33 -0.33
N GLY A 29 -0.71 0.92 0.12
CA GLY A 29 -1.65 1.94 -0.32
C GLY A 29 -1.27 3.34 0.13
N THR A 30 -2.05 4.33 -0.32
CA THR A 30 -1.83 5.75 -0.01
C THR A 30 -3.12 6.40 0.50
N ILE A 31 -3.00 7.48 1.25
CA ILE A 31 -4.13 8.36 1.61
C ILE A 31 -4.27 9.53 0.61
N LYS A 32 -3.24 9.79 -0.20
CA LYS A 32 -3.16 10.99 -1.04
C LYS A 32 -4.27 11.05 -2.10
N SER A 33 -4.80 9.91 -2.54
CA SER A 33 -5.95 9.90 -3.46
C SER A 33 -7.27 10.32 -2.79
N ASN A 34 -7.38 10.23 -1.46
CA ASN A 34 -8.58 10.62 -0.73
C ASN A 34 -8.62 12.12 -0.42
N ILE A 35 -7.48 12.70 -0.03
CA ILE A 35 -7.42 14.05 0.55
C ILE A 35 -6.40 14.96 -0.14
N GLY A 36 -5.80 14.51 -1.24
CA GLY A 36 -4.76 15.23 -1.96
C GLY A 36 -3.36 15.05 -1.37
N HIS A 37 -2.39 15.69 -2.02
CA HIS A 37 -0.99 15.71 -1.58
C HIS A 37 -0.79 16.81 -0.54
N LEU A 38 -0.84 16.45 0.75
CA LEU A 38 -0.75 17.42 1.85
C LEU A 38 0.69 17.88 2.16
N GLU A 39 1.61 17.76 1.20
CA GLU A 39 3.03 18.11 1.31
C GLU A 39 3.64 17.56 2.61
N GLY A 40 4.21 18.42 3.47
CA GLY A 40 4.80 18.03 4.76
C GLY A 40 3.85 17.34 5.74
N THR A 41 2.53 17.49 5.56
CA THR A 41 1.51 16.84 6.40
C THR A 41 1.11 15.46 5.88
N SER A 42 1.60 15.05 4.70
CA SER A 42 1.29 13.74 4.12
C SER A 42 1.68 12.57 5.03
N GLY A 43 2.76 12.72 5.80
CA GLY A 43 3.24 11.69 6.73
C GLY A 43 2.25 11.40 7.86
N ILE A 44 1.79 12.44 8.56
CA ILE A 44 0.84 12.27 9.68
C ILE A 44 -0.52 11.77 9.20
N ALA A 45 -0.98 12.19 8.02
CA ALA A 45 -2.21 11.66 7.43
C ALA A 45 -2.11 10.16 7.15
N GLY A 46 -0.97 9.70 6.64
CA GLY A 46 -0.67 8.28 6.45
C GLY A 46 -0.68 7.52 7.78
N LEU A 47 -0.05 8.06 8.82
CA LEU A 47 -0.04 7.44 10.15
C LEU A 47 -1.45 7.31 10.74
N VAL A 48 -2.27 8.37 10.66
CA VAL A 48 -3.67 8.33 11.11
C VAL A 48 -4.46 7.26 10.35
N LYS A 49 -4.25 7.13 9.03
CA LYS A 49 -4.85 6.05 8.23
C LYS A 49 -4.47 4.68 8.80
N SER A 50 -3.18 4.45 9.06
CA SER A 50 -2.69 3.17 9.59
C SER A 50 -3.27 2.83 10.96
N VAL A 51 -3.39 3.81 11.86
CA VAL A 51 -4.02 3.62 13.18
C VAL A 51 -5.48 3.21 13.02
N LEU A 52 -6.24 3.91 12.17
CA LEU A 52 -7.64 3.57 11.89
C LEU A 52 -7.82 2.19 11.26
N MET A 53 -6.87 1.76 10.42
CA MET A 53 -6.88 0.44 9.80
C MET A 53 -6.75 -0.68 10.85
N LEU A 54 -5.86 -0.48 11.82
CA LEU A 54 -5.68 -1.43 12.92
C LEU A 54 -6.89 -1.45 13.85
N GLU A 55 -7.41 -0.28 14.23
CA GLU A 55 -8.60 -0.14 15.09
C GLU A 55 -9.81 -0.84 14.46
N ARG A 56 -10.01 -0.66 13.15
CA ARG A 56 -11.16 -1.21 12.42
C ARG A 56 -10.91 -2.60 11.84
N ARG A 57 -9.70 -3.16 12.02
CA ARG A 57 -9.25 -4.42 11.40
C ARG A 57 -9.56 -4.48 9.90
N MET A 58 -9.33 -3.37 9.20
CA MET A 58 -9.68 -3.24 7.79
C MET A 58 -8.61 -2.43 7.06
N ILE A 59 -8.21 -2.90 5.89
CA ILE A 59 -7.34 -2.19 4.96
C ILE A 59 -8.23 -1.61 3.85
N PRO A 60 -8.42 -0.28 3.75
CA PRO A 60 -9.17 0.31 2.66
C PRO A 60 -8.37 0.32 1.35
N GLY A 61 -9.05 0.11 0.23
CA GLY A 61 -8.46 0.26 -1.10
C GLY A 61 -8.09 1.71 -1.43
N ILE A 62 -7.31 1.89 -2.50
CA ILE A 62 -6.95 3.22 -3.02
C ILE A 62 -8.15 3.79 -3.81
N ALA A 63 -8.64 4.96 -3.39
CA ALA A 63 -9.73 5.64 -4.09
C ALA A 63 -9.33 6.01 -5.53
N GLY A 64 -10.22 5.73 -6.49
CA GLY A 64 -10.03 6.06 -7.91
C GLY A 64 -8.98 5.21 -8.65
N LEU A 65 -8.47 4.14 -8.03
CA LEU A 65 -7.52 3.25 -8.68
C LEU A 65 -8.23 2.32 -9.66
N GLU A 66 -7.97 2.52 -10.96
CA GLU A 66 -8.47 1.63 -12.03
C GLU A 66 -7.42 0.58 -12.43
N HIS A 67 -6.17 1.02 -12.62
CA HIS A 67 -5.07 0.18 -13.06
C HIS A 67 -3.82 0.42 -12.22
N VAL A 68 -3.24 -0.67 -11.71
CA VAL A 68 -1.93 -0.64 -11.05
C VAL A 68 -0.84 -0.58 -12.12
N ASN A 69 0.22 0.18 -11.86
CA ASN A 69 1.39 0.22 -12.73
C ASN A 69 1.93 -1.20 -12.99
N HIS A 70 2.06 -1.59 -14.26
CA HIS A 70 2.46 -2.95 -14.66
C HIS A 70 3.85 -3.33 -14.17
N SER A 71 4.80 -2.38 -14.06
CA SER A 71 6.14 -2.66 -13.54
C SER A 71 6.10 -3.16 -12.10
N ILE A 72 5.24 -2.57 -11.26
CA ILE A 72 5.07 -3.00 -9.86
C ILE A 72 4.58 -4.46 -9.81
N VAL A 73 3.60 -4.81 -10.64
CA VAL A 73 3.01 -6.16 -10.67
C VAL A 73 4.00 -7.20 -11.20
N ALA A 74 4.79 -6.83 -12.22
CA ALA A 74 5.75 -7.72 -12.85
C ALA A 74 6.98 -7.98 -11.96
N GLU A 75 7.49 -6.95 -11.32
CA GLU A 75 8.75 -7.01 -10.55
C GLU A 75 8.51 -7.44 -9.09
N HIS A 76 7.34 -7.13 -8.52
CA HIS A 76 7.03 -7.38 -7.11
C HIS A 76 5.67 -8.09 -6.92
N PRO A 77 5.53 -9.36 -7.34
CA PRO A 77 4.24 -10.06 -7.36
C PRO A 77 3.62 -10.29 -5.97
N HIS A 78 4.42 -10.25 -4.90
CA HIS A 78 3.98 -10.38 -3.51
C HIS A 78 3.65 -9.04 -2.83
N LEU A 79 3.85 -7.92 -3.54
CA LEU A 79 3.40 -6.60 -3.13
C LEU A 79 2.02 -6.34 -3.75
N LYS A 80 0.99 -6.18 -2.91
CA LYS A 80 -0.40 -6.08 -3.34
C LYS A 80 -0.94 -4.67 -3.13
N VAL A 81 -1.42 -4.06 -4.21
CA VAL A 81 -2.18 -2.81 -4.17
C VAL A 81 -3.67 -3.15 -4.22
N LEU A 82 -4.45 -2.65 -3.27
CA LEU A 82 -5.87 -2.93 -3.17
C LEU A 82 -6.72 -1.85 -3.84
N SER A 83 -7.65 -2.26 -4.69
CA SER A 83 -8.74 -1.41 -5.21
C SER A 83 -10.00 -1.44 -4.34
N PHE A 84 -10.14 -2.48 -3.49
CA PHE A 84 -11.27 -2.66 -2.57
C PHE A 84 -10.77 -2.89 -1.14
N PHE A 85 -11.66 -2.81 -0.14
CA PHE A 85 -11.25 -3.08 1.24
C PHE A 85 -10.95 -4.56 1.48
N ALA A 86 -9.96 -4.84 2.33
CA ALA A 86 -9.65 -6.17 2.84
C ALA A 86 -9.80 -6.21 4.36
N SER A 87 -10.24 -7.34 4.91
CA SER A 87 -10.30 -7.56 6.35
C SER A 87 -8.94 -8.03 6.86
N ILE A 88 -8.48 -7.48 7.99
CA ILE A 88 -7.33 -8.01 8.72
C ILE A 88 -7.84 -9.19 9.54
N GLY A 89 -7.62 -10.41 9.04
CA GLY A 89 -7.98 -11.66 9.74
C GLY A 89 -7.34 -11.73 11.14
N GLY A 90 -8.04 -12.35 12.09
CA GLY A 90 -7.73 -12.35 13.53
C GLY A 90 -6.45 -13.10 13.93
N ALA A 91 -5.30 -12.50 13.64
CA ALA A 91 -4.01 -12.87 14.20
C ALA A 91 -3.20 -11.58 14.43
N ILE A 92 -3.53 -10.88 15.52
CA ILE A 92 -2.60 -10.03 16.28
C ILE A 92 -2.56 -10.57 17.71
#